data_AF-A0A522WDF8-F1
#
_entry.id   AF-A0A522WDF8-F1
#
_cell.length_a   1.000
_cell.length_b   1.000
_cell.length_c   1.000
_cell.angle_alpha   90.00
_cell.angle_beta   90.00
_cell.angle_gamma   90.00
#
_symmetry.space_group_name_H-M   'P 1'
#
loop_
_entity.id
_entity.type
_entity.pdbx_description
1 polymer ?
#
loop_
_entity_poly.entity_id
_entity_poly.type
_entity_poly.pdbx_seq_one_letter_code
_entity_poly.pdbx_strand_id
1 'polypeptide(L)'
;IEVPLGTPVSQLLAFCGGVKDATRYISGGPMMGQPLPSLDVPVVKGTSGILALTKAETKEGASKPCIRCGSCVTYCPCGLVPVEMAAFIRNDKLDEAAKIGVQDCVSCGSCSYICPSHIPLVHYFNYAKGRIGALDRERRKNEQTKALVEAHNARLERQAQAKREAAARAKAQKENSDESRANA
;
A
#
# COMPACT_ATOMS: atom_id res chain seq x y z
N ILE A 1 -4.40 -15.51 28.13
CA ILE A 1 -3.02 -16.03 28.27
C ILE A 1 -2.11 -14.87 27.96
N GLU A 2 -1.14 -14.59 28.82
CA GLU A 2 -0.12 -13.58 28.58
C GLU A 2 1.16 -14.28 28.13
N VAL A 3 1.86 -13.70 27.15
CA VAL A 3 3.05 -14.32 26.55
C VAL A 3 4.11 -13.24 26.27
N PRO A 4 5.40 -13.51 26.53
CA PRO A 4 6.48 -12.59 26.15
C PRO A 4 6.54 -12.35 24.64
N LEU A 5 6.83 -11.11 24.25
CA LEU A 5 7.10 -10.79 22.86
C LEU A 5 8.35 -11.54 22.37
N GLY A 6 8.29 -12.07 21.15
CA GLY A 6 9.36 -12.89 20.58
C GLY A 6 9.16 -14.40 20.77
N THR A 7 8.25 -14.83 21.65
CA THR A 7 7.96 -16.26 21.86
C THR A 7 7.45 -16.88 20.55
N PRO A 8 8.00 -18.01 20.08
CA PRO A 8 7.50 -18.70 18.89
C PRO A 8 6.05 -19.15 19.05
N VAL A 9 5.24 -19.03 17.99
CA VAL A 9 3.84 -19.47 18.01
C VAL A 9 3.73 -20.98 18.31
N SER A 10 4.69 -21.79 17.86
CA SER A 10 4.77 -23.22 18.19
C SER A 10 4.78 -23.49 19.70
N GLN A 11 5.57 -22.73 20.47
CA GLN A 11 5.63 -22.85 21.92
C GLN A 11 4.33 -22.38 22.59
N LEU A 12 3.74 -21.29 22.09
CA LEU A 12 2.45 -20.81 22.58
C LEU A 12 1.36 -21.86 22.39
N LEU A 13 1.29 -22.50 21.22
CA LEU A 13 0.31 -23.56 20.95
C LEU A 13 0.55 -24.78 21.83
N ALA A 14 1.80 -25.19 22.03
CA ALA A 14 2.15 -26.30 22.92
C ALA A 14 1.73 -26.01 24.37
N PHE A 15 1.95 -24.79 24.85
CA PHE A 15 1.51 -24.33 26.18
C PHE A 15 -0.01 -24.41 26.34
N CYS A 16 -0.77 -24.12 25.28
CA CYS A 16 -2.24 -24.21 25.27
C CYS A 16 -2.79 -25.64 25.17
N GLY A 17 -1.94 -26.68 25.16
CA GLY A 17 -2.36 -28.08 25.03
C GLY A 17 -2.29 -28.64 23.61
N GLY A 18 -1.65 -27.92 22.69
CA GLY A 18 -1.49 -28.32 21.30
C GLY A 18 -2.74 -28.14 20.43
N VAL A 19 -2.62 -28.47 19.15
CA VAL A 19 -3.70 -28.36 18.17
C VAL A 19 -3.85 -29.67 17.44
N LYS A 20 -5.08 -30.12 17.21
CA LYS A 20 -5.40 -31.31 16.42
C LYS A 20 -6.00 -30.91 15.08
N ASP A 21 -5.58 -31.58 14.02
CA ASP A 21 -6.17 -31.51 12.67
C ASP A 21 -6.26 -30.10 12.05
N ALA A 22 -5.45 -29.16 12.53
CA ALA A 22 -5.36 -27.83 11.94
C ALA A 22 -4.55 -27.89 10.64
N THR A 23 -5.15 -27.36 9.58
CA THR A 23 -4.52 -27.23 8.27
C THR A 23 -4.00 -25.83 8.01
N ARG A 24 -4.51 -24.83 8.75
CA ARG A 24 -4.15 -23.43 8.54
C ARG A 24 -4.09 -22.64 9.83
N TYR A 25 -3.04 -21.84 9.97
CA TYR A 25 -2.84 -20.95 11.10
C TYR A 25 -2.97 -19.50 10.68
N ILE A 26 -3.69 -18.71 11.46
CA ILE A 26 -3.95 -17.30 11.21
C ILE A 26 -3.58 -16.51 12.45
N SER A 27 -2.73 -15.50 12.29
CA SER A 27 -2.45 -14.52 13.34
C SER A 27 -3.49 -13.40 13.28
N GLY A 28 -4.32 -13.30 14.31
CA GLY A 28 -5.40 -12.33 14.45
C GLY A 28 -6.77 -13.00 14.54
N GLY A 29 -7.80 -12.30 14.04
CA GLY A 29 -9.18 -12.79 13.98
C GLY A 29 -9.51 -13.55 12.68
N PRO A 30 -10.70 -14.19 12.58
CA PRO A 30 -11.06 -15.03 11.45
C PRO A 30 -11.23 -14.27 10.13
N MET A 31 -11.45 -12.96 10.21
CA MET A 31 -11.73 -12.09 9.06
C MET A 31 -10.49 -11.30 8.63
N MET A 32 -9.84 -10.62 9.58
CA MET A 32 -8.72 -9.71 9.34
C MET A 32 -7.34 -10.33 9.61
N GLY A 33 -7.30 -11.53 10.19
CA GLY A 33 -6.06 -12.19 10.53
C GLY A 33 -5.27 -12.57 9.29
N GLN A 34 -3.94 -12.62 9.43
CA GLN A 34 -3.05 -12.99 8.35
C GLN A 34 -2.63 -14.45 8.47
N PRO A 35 -2.63 -15.21 7.36
CA PRO A 35 -2.14 -16.58 7.38
C PRO A 35 -0.65 -16.58 7.78
N LEU A 36 -0.30 -17.46 8.72
CA LEU A 36 1.08 -17.62 9.14
C LEU A 36 1.86 -18.47 8.14
N PRO A 37 3.07 -18.04 7.73
CA PRO A 37 3.92 -18.83 6.83
C PRO A 37 4.54 -20.05 7.51
N SER A 38 4.77 -19.97 8.83
CA SER A 38 5.27 -21.06 9.67
C SER A 38 4.87 -20.82 11.13
N LEU A 39 5.02 -21.84 11.98
CA LEU A 39 4.77 -21.73 13.43
C LEU A 39 5.96 -21.17 14.21
N ASP A 40 7.12 -21.02 13.56
CA ASP A 40 8.34 -20.46 14.18
C ASP A 40 8.34 -18.93 14.20
N VAL A 41 7.31 -18.32 13.63
CA VAL A 41 7.12 -16.86 13.69
C VAL A 41 6.97 -16.41 15.15
N PRO A 42 7.57 -15.26 15.52
CA PRO A 42 7.46 -14.74 16.86
C PRO A 42 6.08 -14.10 17.09
N VAL A 43 5.57 -14.24 18.32
CA VAL A 43 4.46 -13.42 18.81
C VAL A 43 4.94 -11.98 18.95
N VAL A 44 4.22 -11.05 18.34
CA VAL A 44 4.53 -9.61 18.36
C VAL A 44 3.42 -8.82 19.03
N LYS A 45 3.65 -7.53 19.32
CA LYS A 45 2.67 -6.67 20.00
C LYS A 45 1.30 -6.61 19.30
N GLY A 46 1.29 -6.77 17.97
CA GLY A 46 0.10 -6.81 17.13
C GLY A 46 -0.61 -8.16 17.05
N THR A 47 -0.06 -9.22 17.64
CA THR A 47 -0.70 -10.54 17.68
C THR A 47 -1.83 -10.49 18.72
N SER A 48 -3.07 -10.34 18.25
CA SER A 48 -4.25 -10.37 19.13
C SER A 48 -4.72 -11.79 19.48
N GLY A 49 -4.39 -12.77 18.64
CA GLY A 49 -4.74 -14.18 18.82
C GLY A 49 -4.15 -15.03 17.71
N ILE A 50 -4.16 -16.35 17.91
CA ILE A 50 -3.78 -17.34 16.89
C ILE A 50 -4.99 -18.25 16.68
N LEU A 51 -5.49 -18.28 15.46
CA LEU A 51 -6.55 -19.21 15.04
C LEU A 51 -5.91 -20.38 14.31
N ALA A 52 -6.27 -21.58 14.73
CA ALA A 52 -5.89 -22.80 14.04
C ALA A 52 -7.16 -23.43 13.45
N LEU A 53 -7.31 -23.35 12.13
CA LEU A 53 -8.51 -23.78 11.42
C LEU A 53 -8.32 -25.20 10.88
N THR A 54 -9.36 -26.01 11.04
CA THR A 54 -9.47 -27.32 10.43
C THR A 54 -9.85 -27.22 8.96
N LYS A 55 -9.67 -28.31 8.21
CA LYS A 55 -10.06 -28.40 6.79
C LYS A 55 -11.55 -28.12 6.55
N ALA A 56 -12.42 -28.53 7.50
CA ALA A 56 -13.86 -28.33 7.39
C ALA A 56 -14.25 -26.84 7.49
N GLU A 57 -13.53 -26.08 8.32
CA GLU A 57 -13.77 -24.65 8.54
C GLU A 57 -13.20 -23.78 7.41
N THR A 58 -12.13 -24.22 6.76
CA THR A 58 -11.49 -23.45 5.68
C THR A 58 -12.28 -23.48 4.37
N LYS A 59 -13.19 -24.45 4.17
CA LYS A 59 -13.98 -24.66 2.94
C LYS A 59 -13.16 -24.42 1.66
N GLU A 60 -11.95 -24.99 1.62
CA GLU A 60 -11.05 -24.89 0.49
C GLU A 60 -11.60 -25.72 -0.68
N GLY A 61 -12.02 -25.01 -1.74
CA GLY A 61 -12.44 -25.59 -3.00
C GLY A 61 -11.70 -24.92 -4.15
N ALA A 62 -11.53 -25.63 -5.27
CA ALA A 62 -10.98 -25.03 -6.48
C ALA A 62 -11.86 -23.84 -6.90
N SER A 63 -11.23 -22.71 -7.22
CA SER A 63 -11.93 -21.53 -7.73
C SER A 63 -12.65 -21.89 -9.02
N LYS A 64 -13.96 -21.67 -9.05
CA LYS A 64 -14.82 -21.87 -10.22
C LYS A 64 -15.14 -20.53 -10.89
N PRO A 65 -15.62 -20.54 -12.14
CA PRO A 65 -16.14 -19.32 -12.78
C PRO A 65 -17.24 -18.65 -11.94
N CYS A 66 -17.29 -17.32 -12.02
CA CYS A 66 -18.30 -16.53 -11.33
C CYS A 66 -19.68 -16.75 -11.95
N ILE A 67 -20.67 -17.14 -11.15
CA ILE A 67 -22.07 -17.31 -11.58
C ILE A 67 -22.92 -16.04 -11.41
N ARG A 68 -22.30 -14.90 -11.04
CA ARG A 68 -22.96 -13.60 -10.82
C ARG A 68 -24.16 -13.65 -9.84
N CYS A 69 -24.07 -14.44 -8.77
CA CYS A 69 -25.11 -14.58 -7.75
C CYS A 69 -25.38 -13.33 -6.90
N GLY A 70 -24.50 -12.33 -6.91
CA GLY A 70 -24.68 -11.07 -6.16
C GLY A 70 -24.35 -11.13 -4.66
N SER A 71 -24.15 -12.30 -4.06
CA SER A 71 -23.92 -12.45 -2.60
C SER A 71 -22.75 -11.61 -2.08
N CYS A 72 -21.69 -11.44 -2.87
CA CYS A 72 -20.54 -10.61 -2.49
C CYS A 72 -20.88 -9.14 -2.25
N VAL A 73 -21.90 -8.60 -2.91
CA VAL A 73 -22.37 -7.22 -2.75
C VAL A 73 -23.22 -7.12 -1.49
N THR A 74 -24.16 -8.04 -1.30
CA THR A 74 -25.07 -8.07 -0.13
C THR A 74 -24.34 -8.17 1.20
N TYR A 75 -23.26 -8.96 1.26
CA TYR A 75 -22.49 -9.19 2.49
C TYR A 75 -21.30 -8.23 2.65
N CYS A 76 -21.12 -7.26 1.75
CA CYS A 76 -20.03 -6.29 1.89
C CYS A 76 -20.37 -5.26 2.98
N PRO A 77 -19.60 -5.18 4.08
CA PRO A 77 -19.87 -4.20 5.14
C PRO A 77 -19.60 -2.75 4.68
N CYS A 78 -18.81 -2.57 3.62
CA CYS A 78 -18.47 -1.26 3.05
C CYS A 78 -19.45 -0.82 1.95
N GLY A 79 -20.45 -1.64 1.59
CA GLY A 79 -21.38 -1.32 0.49
C GLY A 79 -20.71 -1.27 -0.90
N LEU A 80 -19.57 -1.94 -1.09
CA LEU A 80 -18.86 -1.97 -2.36
C LEU A 80 -19.48 -2.97 -3.35
N VAL A 81 -18.97 -2.96 -4.60
CA VAL A 81 -19.37 -3.90 -5.66
C VAL A 81 -18.19 -4.84 -6.01
N PRO A 82 -17.91 -5.89 -5.19
CA PRO A 82 -16.74 -6.74 -5.38
C PRO A 82 -16.64 -7.43 -6.74
N VAL A 83 -17.78 -7.76 -7.35
CA VAL A 83 -17.82 -8.46 -8.65
C VAL A 83 -17.24 -7.60 -9.78
N GLU A 84 -17.52 -6.30 -9.76
CA GLU A 84 -17.06 -5.34 -10.76
C GLU A 84 -15.60 -4.96 -10.50
N MET A 85 -15.26 -4.70 -9.24
CA MET A 85 -13.87 -4.51 -8.80
C MET A 85 -12.97 -5.65 -9.25
N ALA A 86 -13.38 -6.90 -9.02
CA ALA A 86 -12.60 -8.06 -9.45
C ALA A 86 -12.57 -8.23 -10.98
N ALA A 87 -13.54 -7.71 -11.71
CA ALA A 87 -13.50 -7.69 -13.18
C ALA A 87 -12.46 -6.67 -13.69
N PHE A 88 -12.41 -5.46 -13.15
CA PHE A 88 -11.41 -4.47 -13.51
C PHE A 88 -9.99 -4.93 -13.17
N ILE A 89 -9.79 -5.46 -11.96
CA ILE A 89 -8.48 -5.92 -11.49
C ILE A 89 -7.95 -7.08 -12.34
N ARG A 90 -8.80 -8.05 -12.70
CA ARG A 90 -8.38 -9.18 -13.56
C ARG A 90 -8.01 -8.75 -14.98
N ASN A 91 -8.53 -7.62 -15.44
CA ASN A 91 -8.17 -7.02 -16.73
C ASN A 91 -7.06 -5.97 -16.59
N ASP A 92 -6.36 -5.92 -15.46
CA ASP A 92 -5.28 -4.97 -15.13
C ASP A 92 -5.70 -3.49 -15.20
N LYS A 93 -7.02 -3.21 -15.12
CA LYS A 93 -7.59 -1.85 -15.12
C LYS A 93 -7.63 -1.28 -13.71
N LEU A 94 -6.46 -1.05 -13.12
CA LEU A 94 -6.33 -0.63 -11.72
C LEU A 94 -6.87 0.77 -11.45
N ASP A 95 -6.76 1.69 -12.41
CA ASP A 95 -7.31 3.05 -12.29
C ASP A 95 -8.85 3.02 -12.21
N GLU A 96 -9.50 2.17 -13.01
CA GLU A 96 -10.95 1.98 -12.95
C GLU A 96 -11.37 1.33 -11.63
N ALA A 97 -10.59 0.33 -11.15
CA ALA A 97 -10.81 -0.26 -9.84
C ALA A 97 -10.67 0.77 -8.70
N ALA A 98 -9.74 1.72 -8.82
CA ALA A 98 -9.59 2.82 -7.88
C ALA A 98 -10.80 3.76 -7.87
N LYS A 99 -11.33 4.13 -9.04
CA LYS A 99 -12.51 5.00 -9.17
C LYS A 99 -13.76 4.43 -8.51
N ILE A 100 -13.93 3.10 -8.51
CA ILE A 100 -15.08 2.43 -7.89
C ILE A 100 -14.85 2.01 -6.43
N GLY A 101 -13.77 2.49 -5.80
CA GLY A 101 -13.56 2.34 -4.35
C GLY A 101 -12.77 1.11 -3.91
N VAL A 102 -11.86 0.56 -4.73
CA VAL A 102 -11.00 -0.57 -4.27
C VAL A 102 -10.15 -0.22 -3.06
N GLN A 103 -9.80 1.06 -2.89
CA GLN A 103 -9.04 1.55 -1.74
C GLN A 103 -9.88 1.54 -0.44
N ASP A 104 -11.20 1.68 -0.53
CA ASP A 104 -12.12 1.75 0.61
C ASP A 104 -12.45 0.37 1.19
N CYS A 105 -12.12 -0.71 0.47
CA CYS A 105 -12.27 -2.06 0.99
C CYS A 105 -11.50 -2.18 2.31
N VAL A 106 -12.03 -2.85 3.34
CA VAL A 106 -11.26 -3.10 4.58
C VAL A 106 -10.60 -4.47 4.62
N SER A 107 -10.63 -5.21 3.50
CA SER A 107 -10.00 -6.53 3.39
C SER A 107 -10.52 -7.58 4.39
N CYS A 108 -11.80 -7.49 4.77
CA CYS A 108 -12.43 -8.38 5.77
C CYS A 108 -12.70 -9.82 5.35
N GLY A 109 -12.65 -10.16 4.07
CA GLY A 109 -12.84 -11.55 3.63
C GLY A 109 -14.27 -12.00 3.37
N SER A 110 -15.30 -11.25 3.81
CA SER A 110 -16.71 -11.67 3.73
C SER A 110 -17.13 -12.09 2.32
N CYS A 111 -16.74 -11.32 1.31
CA CYS A 111 -17.07 -11.58 -0.08
C CYS A 111 -16.43 -12.86 -0.64
N SER A 112 -15.25 -13.23 -0.16
CA SER A 112 -14.56 -14.46 -0.57
C SER A 112 -15.14 -15.68 0.14
N TYR A 113 -15.46 -15.54 1.42
CA TYR A 113 -16.02 -16.62 2.24
C TYR A 113 -17.43 -17.03 1.80
N ILE A 114 -18.30 -16.06 1.46
CA ILE A 114 -19.69 -16.35 1.05
C ILE A 114 -19.80 -16.78 -0.42
N CYS A 115 -18.72 -16.71 -1.20
CA CYS A 115 -18.76 -16.97 -2.63
C CYS A 115 -19.00 -18.47 -2.91
N PRO A 116 -20.10 -18.86 -3.59
CA PRO A 116 -20.35 -20.26 -3.94
C PRO A 116 -19.34 -20.81 -4.97
N SER A 117 -18.68 -19.92 -5.71
CA SER A 117 -17.61 -20.27 -6.67
C SER A 117 -16.21 -20.29 -6.03
N HIS A 118 -16.08 -20.08 -4.72
CA HIS A 118 -14.79 -20.04 -4.00
C HIS A 118 -13.77 -19.05 -4.62
N ILE A 119 -14.24 -17.90 -5.09
CA ILE A 119 -13.37 -16.91 -5.72
C ILE A 119 -12.63 -16.11 -4.63
N PRO A 120 -11.28 -16.04 -4.67
CA PRO A 120 -10.47 -15.32 -3.69
C PRO A 120 -10.49 -13.79 -3.90
N LEU A 121 -11.67 -13.17 -3.85
CA LEU A 121 -11.89 -11.75 -4.15
C LEU A 121 -10.99 -10.81 -3.33
N VAL A 122 -10.81 -11.09 -2.03
CA VAL A 122 -9.98 -10.24 -1.16
C VAL A 122 -8.51 -10.27 -1.55
N HIS A 123 -8.01 -11.39 -2.09
CA HIS A 123 -6.64 -11.45 -2.60
C HIS A 123 -6.46 -10.53 -3.80
N TYR A 124 -7.44 -10.45 -4.70
CA TYR A 124 -7.42 -9.51 -5.83
C TYR A 124 -7.43 -8.05 -5.35
N PHE A 125 -8.22 -7.73 -4.32
CA PHE A 125 -8.28 -6.37 -3.78
C PHE A 125 -6.99 -5.98 -3.07
N ASN A 126 -6.41 -6.87 -2.27
CA ASN A 126 -5.12 -6.65 -1.62
C ASN A 126 -4.00 -6.45 -2.66
N TYR A 127 -4.00 -7.25 -3.73
CA TYR A 127 -3.10 -7.09 -4.86
C TYR A 127 -3.24 -5.70 -5.51
N ALA A 128 -4.47 -5.32 -5.87
CA ALA A 128 -4.74 -4.04 -6.51
C ALA A 128 -4.32 -2.85 -5.64
N LYS A 129 -4.66 -2.88 -4.35
CA LYS A 129 -4.25 -1.84 -3.39
C LYS A 129 -2.74 -1.73 -3.26
N GLY A 130 -2.05 -2.86 -3.15
CA GLY A 130 -0.59 -2.90 -3.07
C GLY A 130 0.05 -2.29 -4.32
N ARG A 131 -0.51 -2.58 -5.50
CA ARG A 131 -0.03 -2.05 -6.78
C ARG A 131 -0.31 -0.56 -6.93
N ILE A 132 -1.53 -0.10 -6.66
CA ILE A 132 -1.91 1.32 -6.68
C ILE A 132 -1.02 2.10 -5.71
N GLY A 133 -0.86 1.61 -4.48
CA GLY A 133 0.01 2.25 -3.50
C GLY A 133 1.49 2.27 -3.90
N ALA A 134 1.97 1.30 -4.67
CA ALA A 134 3.32 1.33 -5.23
C ALA A 134 3.46 2.42 -6.30
N LEU A 135 2.52 2.50 -7.24
CA LEU A 135 2.47 3.53 -8.27
C LEU A 135 2.39 4.95 -7.67
N ASP A 136 1.57 5.13 -6.63
CA ASP A 136 1.44 6.41 -5.93
C ASP A 136 2.74 6.82 -5.24
N ARG A 137 3.45 5.86 -4.61
CA ARG A 137 4.76 6.12 -4.01
C ARG A 137 5.80 6.52 -5.05
N GLU A 138 5.82 5.87 -6.20
CA GLU A 138 6.71 6.24 -7.31
C GLU A 138 6.39 7.63 -7.86
N ARG A 139 5.10 7.93 -8.07
CA ARG A 139 4.65 9.25 -8.52
C ARG A 139 5.10 10.34 -7.55
N ARG A 140 4.87 10.16 -6.25
CA ARG A 140 5.30 11.12 -5.21
C ARG A 140 6.81 11.33 -5.20
N LYS A 141 7.61 10.27 -5.35
CA LYS A 141 9.08 10.39 -5.45
C LYS A 141 9.52 11.18 -6.68
N ASN A 142 8.88 10.94 -7.81
CA ASN A 142 9.17 11.64 -9.06
C ASN A 142 8.80 13.12 -8.98
N GLU A 143 7.63 13.44 -8.41
CA GLU A 143 7.19 14.82 -8.16
C GLU A 143 8.13 15.56 -7.22
N GLN A 144 8.54 14.91 -6.12
CA GLN A 144 9.54 15.48 -5.19
C GLN A 144 10.88 15.75 -5.88
N THR A 145 11.35 14.81 -6.70
CA THR A 145 12.61 14.97 -7.43
C THR A 145 12.54 16.14 -8.42
N LYS A 146 11.43 16.26 -9.17
CA LYS A 146 11.20 17.38 -10.08
C LYS A 146 11.20 18.72 -9.35
N ALA A 147 10.46 18.83 -8.24
CA ALA A 147 10.41 20.05 -7.43
C ALA A 147 11.80 20.46 -6.90
N LEU A 148 12.63 19.49 -6.49
CA LEU A 148 14.00 19.77 -6.03
C LEU A 148 14.90 20.29 -7.15
N VAL A 149 14.78 19.73 -8.36
CA VAL A 149 15.55 20.16 -9.55
C VAL A 149 15.12 21.57 -9.98
N GLU A 150 13.82 21.84 -10.03
CA GLU A 150 13.28 23.17 -10.35
C GLU A 150 13.75 24.22 -9.35
N ALA A 151 13.71 23.90 -8.05
CA ALA A 151 14.21 24.79 -7.00
C ALA A 151 15.73 25.03 -7.11
N HIS A 152 16.51 24.04 -7.55
CA HIS A 152 17.94 24.20 -7.79
C HIS A 152 18.23 25.11 -8.99
N ASN A 153 17.56 24.89 -10.12
CA ASN A 153 17.72 25.71 -11.33
C ASN A 153 17.34 27.17 -11.05
N ALA A 154 16.23 27.42 -10.35
CA ALA A 154 15.83 28.77 -9.95
C ALA A 154 16.80 29.45 -8.98
N ARG A 155 17.58 28.69 -8.19
CA ARG A 155 18.67 29.26 -7.36
C ARG A 155 19.87 29.67 -8.23
N LEU A 156 20.26 28.82 -9.17
CA LEU A 156 21.37 29.10 -10.09
C LEU A 156 21.07 30.32 -10.98
N GLU A 157 19.87 30.43 -11.53
CA GLU A 157 19.44 31.56 -12.36
C GLU A 157 19.48 32.88 -11.58
N ARG A 158 18.98 32.91 -10.33
CA ARG A 158 19.07 34.09 -9.45
C ARG A 158 20.51 34.49 -9.18
N GLN A 159 21.40 33.53 -8.91
CA GLN A 159 22.82 33.82 -8.70
C GLN A 159 23.50 34.34 -9.97
N ALA A 160 23.16 33.78 -11.14
CA ALA A 160 23.69 34.22 -12.42
C ALA A 160 23.22 35.65 -12.77
N GLN A 161 21.95 35.97 -12.56
CA GLN A 161 21.40 37.32 -12.72
C GLN A 161 22.08 38.32 -11.79
N ALA A 162 22.17 38.01 -10.48
CA ALA A 162 22.84 38.88 -9.51
C ALA A 162 24.32 39.12 -9.87
N LYS A 163 25.05 38.09 -10.33
CA LYS A 163 26.45 38.24 -10.80
C LYS A 163 26.54 39.10 -12.06
N ARG A 164 25.61 38.94 -13.03
CA ARG A 164 25.57 39.76 -14.26
C ARG A 164 25.28 41.22 -13.95
N GLU A 165 24.30 41.49 -13.09
CA GLU A 165 23.96 42.85 -12.65
C GLU A 165 25.10 43.50 -11.87
N ALA A 166 25.76 42.76 -10.96
CA ALA A 166 26.92 43.26 -10.22
C ALA A 166 28.10 43.57 -11.17
N ALA A 167 28.37 42.71 -12.15
CA ALA A 167 29.39 42.95 -13.16
C ALA A 167 29.07 44.16 -14.05
N ALA A 168 27.79 44.35 -14.43
CA ALA A 168 27.34 45.52 -15.19
C ALA A 168 27.47 46.82 -14.36
N ARG A 169 27.06 46.81 -13.09
CA ARG A 169 27.22 47.94 -12.16
C ARG A 169 28.69 48.29 -11.94
N ALA A 170 29.57 47.29 -11.77
CA ALA A 170 31.01 47.51 -11.62
C ALA A 170 31.67 48.07 -12.90
N LYS A 171 31.21 47.67 -14.09
CA LYS A 171 31.65 48.26 -15.36
C LYS A 171 31.19 49.71 -15.50
N ALA A 172 29.91 49.99 -15.24
CA ALA A 172 29.37 51.35 -15.29
C ALA A 172 30.06 52.30 -14.29
N GLN A 173 30.39 51.83 -13.09
CA GLN A 173 31.15 52.63 -12.11
C GLN A 173 32.58 52.93 -12.58
N LYS A 174 33.26 51.98 -13.24
CA LYS A 174 34.59 52.20 -13.81
C LYS A 174 34.58 53.22 -14.93
N GLU A 175 33.63 53.10 -15.87
CA GLU A 175 33.46 54.06 -16.97
C GLU A 175 33.20 55.48 -16.44
N ASN A 176 32.30 55.63 -15.47
CA ASN A 176 32.01 56.93 -14.85
C ASN A 176 33.21 57.51 -14.06
N SER A 177 34.07 56.65 -13.48
CA SER A 177 35.30 57.06 -12.79
C SER A 177 36.44 57.44 -13.74
N ASP A 178 36.53 56.81 -14.92
CA ASP A 178 37.49 57.18 -15.96
C ASP A 178 37.05 58.45 -16.70
N GLU A 179 35.76 58.64 -16.90
CA GLU A 179 35.18 59.83 -17.55
C GLU A 179 35.25 61.08 -16.65
N SER A 180 35.14 60.91 -15.33
CA SER A 180 35.41 61.99 -14.35
C SER A 180 36.89 62.31 -14.17
N ARG A 181 37.80 61.36 -14.43
CA ARG A 181 39.26 61.59 -14.48
C ARG A 181 39.73 62.22 -15.80
N ALA A 182 38.98 62.07 -16.88
CA ALA A 182 39.30 62.66 -18.18
C ALA A 182 38.80 64.11 -18.34
N ASN A 183 37.82 64.52 -17.52
CA ASN A 183 37.26 65.87 -17.49
C ASN A 183 37.83 66.78 -16.38
N ALA A 184 38.85 66.32 -15.65
CA ALA A 184 39.57 67.06 -14.61
C ALA A 184 41.00 67.36 -15.07
#